data_AF-A0A529KYE4-F1
#
_entry.id   AF-A0A529KYE4-F1
#
_cell.length_a   1.000
_cell.length_b   1.000
_cell.length_c   1.000
_cell.angle_alpha   90.00
_cell.angle_beta   90.00
_cell.angle_gamma   90.00
#
_symmetry.space_group_name_H-M   'P 1'
#
loop_
_entity.id
_entity.type
_entity.pdbx_description
1 polymer ?
#
loop_
_entity_poly.entity_id
_entity_poly.type
_entity_poly.pdbx_seq_one_letter_code
_entity_poly.pdbx_strand_id
1 'polypeptide(L)'
;MEISVNERSLTHRLAVYIGPYFDQWHTDCEYNRLGDKGKNLPRPEEFKTSPDDTSAITIFPDIIVHRRRTDYNCAVVEVKKAGNNRGLDLDIAKLRGLTMAGDYEYTVGLHLIIDCKNAAVAEVTAYRGGEVDDDLTAFAKELFIG
;
A
#
# COMPACT_ATOMS: atom_id res chain seq x y z
N MET A 1 -11.62 -27.46 -5.21
CA MET A 1 -12.26 -26.58 -4.20
C MET A 1 -11.35 -25.37 -4.07
N GLU A 2 -11.70 -24.24 -4.70
CA GLU A 2 -10.98 -22.99 -4.50
C GLU A 2 -11.21 -22.53 -3.06
N ILE A 3 -10.19 -22.68 -2.22
CA ILE A 3 -10.20 -22.04 -0.91
C ILE A 3 -10.04 -20.55 -1.21
N SER A 4 -11.11 -19.78 -1.03
CA SER A 4 -11.08 -18.32 -1.06
C SER A 4 -10.12 -17.84 0.04
N VAL A 5 -8.83 -17.72 -0.28
CA VAL A 5 -7.81 -17.20 0.64
C VAL A 5 -8.16 -15.75 0.91
N ASN A 6 -8.40 -15.35 2.15
CA ASN A 6 -8.70 -13.96 2.50
C ASN A 6 -7.51 -13.04 2.08
N GLU A 7 -7.79 -11.81 1.62
CA GLU A 7 -6.76 -10.82 1.24
C GLU A 7 -5.74 -10.63 2.36
N ARG A 8 -6.18 -10.61 3.63
CA ARG A 8 -5.30 -10.58 4.80
C ARG A 8 -4.28 -11.72 4.88
N SER A 9 -4.68 -12.94 4.53
CA SER A 9 -3.78 -14.09 4.53
C SER A 9 -2.72 -13.99 3.43
N LEU A 10 -3.11 -13.46 2.27
CA LEU A 10 -2.20 -13.21 1.16
C LEU A 10 -1.20 -12.10 1.52
N THR A 11 -1.69 -10.98 2.04
CA THR A 11 -0.91 -9.84 2.52
C THR A 11 0.13 -10.27 3.56
N HIS A 12 -0.28 -11.05 4.56
CA HIS A 12 0.64 -11.56 5.58
C HIS A 12 1.75 -12.44 4.97
N ARG A 13 1.39 -13.37 4.07
CA ARG A 13 2.37 -14.24 3.41
C ARG A 13 3.34 -13.45 2.54
N LEU A 14 2.86 -12.43 1.84
CA LEU A 14 3.70 -11.54 1.05
C LEU A 14 4.67 -10.76 1.94
N ALA A 15 4.20 -10.18 3.06
CA ALA A 15 5.04 -9.46 4.01
C ALA A 15 6.17 -10.33 4.59
N VAL A 16 5.85 -11.56 4.98
CA VAL A 16 6.85 -12.54 5.45
C VAL A 16 7.87 -12.87 4.36
N TYR A 17 7.42 -12.98 3.10
CA TYR A 17 8.29 -13.30 1.98
C TYR A 17 9.24 -12.15 1.62
N ILE A 18 8.77 -10.89 1.64
CA ILE A 18 9.60 -9.74 1.26
C ILE A 18 10.52 -9.26 2.40
N GLY A 19 10.14 -9.50 3.66
CA GLY A 19 10.85 -9.00 4.84
C GLY A 19 12.37 -9.28 4.84
N PRO A 20 12.85 -10.48 4.49
CA PRO A 20 14.28 -10.79 4.42
C PRO A 20 15.09 -9.92 3.45
N TYR A 21 14.47 -9.30 2.45
CA TYR A 21 15.15 -8.41 1.50
C TYR A 21 15.37 -6.99 2.04
N PHE A 22 14.76 -6.65 3.18
CA PHE A 22 14.84 -5.33 3.78
C PHE A 22 15.64 -5.37 5.09
N ASP A 23 16.94 -5.61 4.98
CA ASP A 23 17.84 -5.60 6.14
C ASP A 23 17.78 -4.25 6.88
N GLN A 24 17.72 -4.28 8.21
CA GLN A 24 17.56 -3.11 9.09
C GLN A 24 16.23 -2.35 8.98
N TRP A 25 15.26 -2.86 8.23
CA TRP A 25 13.89 -2.35 8.20
C TRP A 25 12.93 -3.37 8.82
N HIS A 26 11.70 -2.92 9.07
CA HIS A 26 10.61 -3.75 9.56
C HIS A 26 9.54 -3.82 8.48
N THR A 27 9.06 -5.02 8.19
CA THR A 27 7.91 -5.25 7.32
C THR A 27 6.72 -5.64 8.17
N ASP A 28 5.72 -4.75 8.24
CA ASP A 28 4.56 -4.91 9.11
C ASP A 28 3.26 -4.84 8.29
N CYS A 29 2.30 -5.72 8.59
CA CYS A 29 0.97 -5.70 7.99
C CYS A 29 -0.02 -4.86 8.79
N GLU A 30 -1.00 -4.24 8.11
CA GLU A 30 -2.10 -3.47 8.72
C GLU A 30 -1.61 -2.44 9.76
N TYR A 31 -0.41 -1.88 9.54
CA TYR A 31 0.27 -1.07 10.55
C TYR A 31 -0.14 0.40 10.46
N ASN A 32 -1.04 0.79 11.36
CA ASN A 32 -1.64 2.12 11.42
C ASN A 32 -0.95 3.08 12.39
N ARG A 33 0.36 2.94 12.66
CA ARG A 33 1.08 3.81 13.60
C ARG A 33 2.25 4.55 12.94
N LEU A 34 2.55 5.75 13.43
CA LEU A 34 3.77 6.51 13.19
C LEU A 34 4.31 6.92 14.56
N GLY A 35 5.32 6.19 15.05
CA GLY A 35 5.66 6.23 16.48
C GLY A 35 4.45 5.87 17.34
N ASP A 36 4.06 6.77 18.25
CA ASP A 36 2.89 6.57 19.13
C ASP A 36 1.57 7.06 18.52
N LYS A 37 1.62 7.84 17.43
CA LYS A 37 0.43 8.40 16.77
C LYS A 37 -0.22 7.39 15.84
N GLY A 38 -1.54 7.43 15.74
CA GLY A 38 -2.28 6.73 14.68
C GLY A 38 -2.03 7.38 13.31
N LYS A 39 -1.89 6.59 12.26
CA LYS A 39 -1.83 7.06 10.87
C LYS A 39 -3.22 7.46 10.42
N ASN A 40 -3.38 8.72 10.11
CA ASN A 40 -4.57 9.29 9.51
C ASN A 40 -4.21 10.06 8.24
N LEU A 41 -4.99 9.89 7.18
CA LEU A 41 -4.93 10.78 6.03
C LEU A 41 -6.11 11.76 6.08
N PRO A 42 -5.96 12.98 5.53
CA PRO A 42 -7.12 13.79 5.19
C PRO A 42 -8.09 12.93 4.37
N ARG A 43 -9.38 12.99 4.69
CA ARG A 43 -10.40 12.31 3.89
C ARG A 43 -10.26 12.78 2.44
N PRO A 44 -10.04 11.85 1.48
CA PRO A 44 -9.92 12.24 0.08
C PRO A 44 -11.20 12.95 -0.37
N GLU A 45 -11.08 13.96 -1.22
CA GLU A 45 -12.20 14.81 -1.66
C GLU A 45 -13.40 14.00 -2.17
N GLU A 46 -13.11 12.94 -2.93
CA GLU A 46 -14.08 11.98 -3.47
C GLU A 46 -14.89 11.22 -2.39
N PHE A 47 -14.44 11.20 -1.13
CA PHE A 47 -15.12 10.56 0.00
C PHE A 47 -15.65 11.56 1.04
N LYS A 48 -15.51 12.87 0.79
CA LYS A 48 -16.11 13.92 1.63
C LYS A 48 -17.62 13.99 1.39
N THR A 49 -18.39 14.00 2.46
CA THR A 49 -19.86 14.16 2.37
C THR A 49 -20.29 15.63 2.32
N SER A 50 -19.39 16.56 2.63
CA SER A 50 -19.57 18.00 2.47
C SER A 50 -18.20 18.69 2.28
N PRO A 51 -18.16 19.90 1.69
CA PRO A 51 -16.91 20.67 1.55
C PRO A 51 -16.20 20.97 2.88
N ASP A 52 -16.97 21.05 3.97
CA ASP A 52 -16.49 21.32 5.32
C ASP A 52 -16.02 20.05 6.07
N ASP A 53 -16.16 18.87 5.45
CA ASP A 53 -15.68 17.61 6.02
C ASP A 53 -14.16 17.53 5.95
N THR A 54 -13.53 18.10 6.98
CA THR A 54 -12.09 18.09 7.21
C THR A 54 -11.64 16.90 8.06
N SER A 55 -12.53 15.94 8.32
CA SER A 55 -12.20 14.79 9.16
C SER A 55 -11.07 13.96 8.54
N ALA A 56 -10.05 13.66 9.34
CA ALA A 56 -9.04 12.69 8.94
C ALA A 56 -9.56 11.28 9.19
N ILE A 57 -9.25 10.35 8.28
CA ILE A 57 -9.62 8.94 8.43
C ILE A 57 -8.39 8.15 8.88
N THR A 58 -8.56 7.28 9.86
CA THR A 58 -7.51 6.32 10.23
C THR A 58 -7.33 5.32 9.09
N ILE A 59 -6.10 5.18 8.63
CA ILE A 59 -5.75 4.32 7.51
C ILE A 59 -4.93 3.12 7.98
N PHE A 60 -5.16 2.00 7.33
CA PHE A 60 -4.49 0.73 7.55
C PHE A 60 -3.94 0.27 6.21
N PRO A 61 -2.67 0.59 5.90
CA PRO A 61 -2.04 0.04 4.71
C PRO A 61 -1.83 -1.46 4.87
N ASP A 62 -1.99 -2.22 3.80
CA ASP A 62 -1.86 -3.67 3.83
C ASP A 62 -0.48 -4.12 4.30
N ILE A 63 0.59 -3.55 3.72
CA ILE A 63 1.98 -3.80 4.13
C ILE A 63 2.73 -2.48 4.14
N ILE A 64 3.59 -2.30 5.14
CA ILE A 64 4.59 -1.23 5.16
C ILE A 64 5.99 -1.79 5.38
N VAL A 65 6.97 -1.06 4.86
CA VAL A 65 8.39 -1.22 5.15
C VAL A 65 8.89 0.08 5.79
N HIS A 66 9.27 0.03 7.05
CA HIS A 66 9.60 1.20 7.85
C HIS A 66 10.61 0.88 8.96
N ARG A 67 11.16 1.91 9.59
CA ARG A 67 11.92 1.74 10.83
C ARG A 67 11.03 2.11 12.00
N ARG A 68 10.63 1.11 12.79
CA ARG A 68 9.80 1.29 13.98
C ARG A 68 10.42 2.35 14.90
N ARG A 69 9.55 3.17 15.53
CA ARG A 69 9.92 4.28 16.41
C ARG A 69 10.74 5.40 15.75
N THR A 70 10.71 5.48 14.43
CA THR A 70 11.24 6.61 13.65
C THR A 70 10.18 7.07 12.66
N ASP A 71 10.48 8.12 11.90
CA ASP A 71 9.74 8.62 10.75
C ASP A 71 10.26 8.08 9.41
N TYR A 72 11.26 7.20 9.41
CA TYR A 72 11.79 6.62 8.17
C TYR A 72 10.85 5.56 7.60
N ASN A 73 10.24 5.91 6.47
CA ASN A 73 9.26 5.11 5.74
C ASN A 73 9.78 4.79 4.32
N CYS A 74 10.05 3.51 4.06
CA CYS A 74 10.63 3.07 2.78
C CYS A 74 9.54 2.79 1.75
N ALA A 75 8.68 1.81 2.03
CA ALA A 75 7.66 1.37 1.07
C ALA A 75 6.31 1.15 1.73
N VAL A 76 5.24 1.45 1.01
CA VAL A 76 3.87 1.03 1.35
C VAL A 76 3.31 0.20 0.20
N VAL A 77 2.60 -0.88 0.51
CA VAL A 77 2.02 -1.77 -0.49
C VAL A 77 0.55 -1.98 -0.16
N GLU A 78 -0.29 -1.83 -1.18
CA GLU A 78 -1.72 -2.19 -1.16
C GLU A 78 -1.91 -3.39 -2.10
N VAL A 79 -2.61 -4.43 -1.64
CA VAL A 79 -2.77 -5.69 -2.36
C VAL A 79 -4.24 -5.95 -2.63
N LYS A 80 -4.58 -6.10 -3.91
CA LYS A 80 -5.92 -6.44 -4.38
C LYS A 80 -5.92 -7.77 -5.11
N LYS A 81 -7.06 -8.46 -5.09
CA LYS A 81 -7.31 -9.61 -5.96
C LYS A 81 -7.81 -9.16 -7.32
N ALA A 82 -7.38 -9.84 -8.37
CA ALA A 82 -7.93 -9.70 -9.71
C ALA A 82 -9.45 -9.91 -9.69
N GLY A 83 -10.20 -8.97 -10.30
CA GLY A 83 -11.67 -8.97 -10.32
C GLY A 83 -12.35 -8.34 -9.09
N ASN A 84 -11.61 -7.94 -8.06
CA ASN A 84 -12.15 -7.16 -6.94
C ASN A 84 -11.81 -5.67 -7.08
N ASN A 85 -12.69 -4.90 -7.71
CA ASN A 85 -12.47 -3.45 -7.90
C ASN A 85 -13.00 -2.61 -6.74
N ARG A 86 -13.58 -3.23 -5.70
CA ARG A 86 -14.19 -2.49 -4.59
C ARG A 86 -13.11 -1.78 -3.77
N GLY A 87 -13.25 -0.46 -3.64
CA GLY A 87 -12.32 0.35 -2.86
C GLY A 87 -10.99 0.64 -3.55
N LEU A 88 -10.88 0.40 -4.86
CA LEU A 88 -9.68 0.75 -5.63
C LEU A 88 -9.31 2.23 -5.48
N ASP A 89 -10.30 3.12 -5.54
CA ASP A 89 -10.05 4.56 -5.41
C ASP A 89 -9.51 4.93 -4.01
N LEU A 90 -9.98 4.24 -2.96
CA LEU A 90 -9.42 4.38 -1.60
C LEU A 90 -7.96 3.91 -1.53
N ASP A 91 -7.63 2.81 -2.21
CA ASP A 91 -6.25 2.30 -2.24
C ASP A 91 -5.32 3.25 -2.99
N ILE A 92 -5.77 3.81 -4.11
CA ILE A 92 -5.05 4.85 -4.86
C ILE A 92 -4.87 6.10 -3.98
N ALA A 93 -5.93 6.58 -3.32
CA ALA A 93 -5.86 7.74 -2.46
C ALA A 93 -4.91 7.54 -1.27
N LYS A 94 -4.89 6.33 -0.67
CA LYS A 94 -3.91 5.95 0.36
C LYS A 94 -2.49 6.05 -0.17
N LEU A 95 -2.19 5.43 -1.31
CA LEU A 95 -0.83 5.39 -1.88
C LEU A 95 -0.34 6.79 -2.25
N ARG A 96 -1.20 7.62 -2.84
CA ARG A 96 -0.86 9.03 -3.12
C ARG A 96 -0.59 9.79 -1.82
N GLY A 97 -1.51 9.74 -0.86
CA GLY A 97 -1.37 10.47 0.40
C GLY A 97 -0.18 10.03 1.25
N LEU A 98 0.19 8.75 1.21
CA LEU A 98 1.30 8.19 1.97
C LEU A 98 2.67 8.49 1.35
N THR A 99 2.75 8.67 0.02
CA THR A 99 4.01 8.94 -0.70
C THR A 99 4.27 10.43 -0.95
N MET A 100 3.27 11.28 -0.75
CA MET A 100 3.41 12.74 -0.83
C MET A 100 4.25 13.29 0.33
N ALA A 101 4.86 14.46 0.11
CA ALA A 101 5.52 15.24 1.15
C ALA A 101 4.58 15.51 2.35
N GLY A 102 5.07 15.38 3.58
CA GLY A 102 4.29 15.52 4.81
C GLY A 102 4.67 14.54 5.92
N ASP A 103 3.68 14.11 6.70
CA ASP A 103 3.91 13.35 7.93
C ASP A 103 4.40 11.90 7.70
N TYR A 104 4.19 11.33 6.52
CA TYR A 104 4.51 9.92 6.24
C TYR A 104 5.67 9.75 5.27
N GLU A 105 5.62 10.40 4.11
CA GLU A 105 6.74 10.44 3.15
C GLU A 105 7.33 9.06 2.82
N TYR A 106 6.47 8.08 2.54
CA TYR A 106 6.92 6.80 2.01
C TYR A 106 7.67 7.03 0.69
N THR A 107 8.90 6.50 0.60
CA THR A 107 9.74 6.67 -0.60
C THR A 107 9.08 6.10 -1.86
N VAL A 108 8.38 4.97 -1.71
CA VAL A 108 7.64 4.30 -2.79
C VAL A 108 6.31 3.75 -2.27
N GLY A 109 5.28 3.85 -3.09
CA GLY A 109 4.02 3.13 -2.94
C GLY A 109 3.85 2.10 -4.05
N LEU A 110 3.31 0.93 -3.76
CA LEU A 110 2.99 -0.10 -4.75
C LEU A 110 1.53 -0.53 -4.61
N HIS A 111 0.81 -0.51 -5.73
CA HIS A 111 -0.47 -1.19 -5.84
C HIS A 111 -0.26 -2.49 -6.60
N LEU A 112 -0.57 -3.63 -5.98
CA LEU A 112 -0.42 -4.95 -6.57
C LEU A 112 -1.79 -5.58 -6.79
N ILE A 113 -2.09 -5.99 -8.02
CA ILE A 113 -3.25 -6.82 -8.33
C ILE A 113 -2.77 -8.26 -8.54
N ILE A 114 -3.26 -9.18 -7.72
CA ILE A 114 -2.86 -10.58 -7.71
C ILE A 114 -3.95 -11.44 -8.33
N ASP A 115 -3.58 -12.22 -9.34
CA ASP A 115 -4.41 -13.31 -9.87
C ASP A 115 -4.17 -14.57 -9.03
N CYS A 116 -5.06 -14.81 -8.08
CA CYS A 116 -4.98 -15.99 -7.21
C CYS A 116 -5.16 -17.32 -7.96
N LYS A 117 -5.78 -17.32 -9.15
CA LYS A 117 -5.99 -18.56 -9.93
C LYS A 117 -4.69 -19.00 -10.59
N ASN A 118 -3.95 -18.03 -11.11
CA ASN A 118 -2.66 -18.26 -11.77
C ASN A 118 -1.47 -18.10 -10.83
N ALA A 119 -1.72 -17.77 -9.55
CA ALA A 119 -0.69 -17.50 -8.53
C ALA A 119 0.37 -16.48 -9.01
N ALA A 120 -0.09 -15.44 -9.71
CA ALA A 120 0.76 -14.45 -10.38
C ALA A 120 0.34 -13.02 -10.05
N VAL A 121 1.26 -12.07 -10.22
CA VAL A 121 0.92 -10.64 -10.23
C VAL A 121 0.31 -10.32 -11.60
N ALA A 122 -0.94 -9.87 -11.60
CA ALA A 122 -1.65 -9.47 -12.81
C ALA A 122 -1.32 -8.03 -13.23
N GLU A 123 -1.24 -7.13 -12.25
CA GLU A 123 -0.88 -5.73 -12.48
C GLU A 123 -0.06 -5.19 -11.31
N VAL A 124 0.81 -4.24 -11.62
CA VAL A 124 1.52 -3.43 -10.63
C VAL A 124 1.56 -1.98 -11.09
N THR A 125 1.32 -1.07 -10.16
CA THR A 125 1.46 0.38 -10.35
C THR A 125 2.29 0.94 -9.20
N ALA A 126 3.31 1.70 -9.51
CA ALA A 126 4.18 2.35 -8.54
C ALA A 126 3.81 3.83 -8.36
N TYR A 127 3.99 4.33 -7.15
CA TYR A 127 3.72 5.71 -6.76
C TYR A 127 4.94 6.30 -6.06
N ARG A 128 5.21 7.58 -6.34
CA ARG A 128 6.26 8.35 -5.67
C ARG A 128 5.83 9.81 -5.61
N GLY A 129 6.02 10.45 -4.45
CA GLY A 129 5.69 11.87 -4.30
C GLY A 129 4.20 12.19 -4.46
N GLY A 130 3.31 11.22 -4.28
CA GLY A 130 1.87 11.40 -4.47
C GLY A 130 1.35 11.15 -5.88
N GLU A 131 2.21 10.81 -6.83
CA GLU A 131 1.85 10.58 -8.23
C GLU A 131 2.25 9.17 -8.68
N VAL A 132 1.70 8.72 -9.81
CA VAL A 132 2.14 7.48 -10.47
C VAL A 132 3.55 7.70 -11.01
N ASP A 133 4.44 6.75 -10.75
CA ASP A 133 5.82 6.73 -11.26
C ASP A 133 5.89 5.69 -12.39
N ASP A 134 5.83 6.16 -13.65
CA ASP A 134 5.74 5.29 -14.83
C ASP A 134 7.01 4.44 -15.02
N ASP A 135 8.19 5.01 -14.75
CA ASP A 135 9.48 4.32 -14.88
C ASP A 135 9.59 3.19 -13.84
N LEU A 136 9.26 3.49 -12.58
CA LEU A 136 9.25 2.48 -11.53
C LEU A 136 8.15 1.44 -11.74
N THR A 137 7.01 1.84 -12.31
CA THR A 137 5.95 0.93 -12.72
C THR A 137 6.42 -0.03 -13.79
N ALA A 138 7.09 0.46 -14.84
CA ALA A 138 7.64 -0.38 -15.90
C ALA A 138 8.67 -1.36 -15.35
N PHE A 139 9.60 -0.88 -14.52
CA PHE A 139 10.59 -1.73 -13.84
C PHE A 139 9.93 -2.81 -12.97
N ALA A 140 8.90 -2.46 -12.20
CA ALA A 140 8.19 -3.42 -11.37
C ALA A 140 7.44 -4.47 -12.19
N LYS A 141 6.88 -4.09 -13.36
CA LYS A 141 6.23 -5.03 -14.28
C LYS A 141 7.23 -6.04 -14.83
N GLU A 142 8.41 -5.60 -15.24
CA GLU A 142 9.48 -6.51 -15.71
C GLU A 142 9.90 -7.51 -14.62
N LEU A 143 9.92 -7.07 -13.36
CA LEU A 143 10.33 -7.92 -12.24
C LEU A 143 9.27 -8.93 -11.80
N PHE A 144 7.99 -8.54 -11.82
CA PHE A 144 6.90 -9.32 -11.20
C PHE A 144 5.97 -10.04 -12.18
N ILE A 145 5.90 -9.57 -13.42
CA ILE A 145 4.98 -10.08 -14.46
C ILE A 145 5.76 -10.77 -15.59
N GLY A 146 7.08 -10.52 -15.69
CA GLY A 146 7.98 -11.13 -16.66
C GLY A 146 8.13 -12.64 -16.52
#